data_AF-A0A3D5A622-F1
#
_entry.id   AF-A0A3D5A622-F1
#
_cell.length_a   1.000
_cell.length_b   1.000
_cell.length_c   1.000
_cell.angle_alpha   90.00
_cell.angle_beta   90.00
_cell.angle_gamma   90.00
#
_symmetry.space_group_name_H-M   'P 1'
#
loop_
_entity.id
_entity.type
_entity.pdbx_description
1 polymer ?
#
loop_
_entity_poly.entity_id
_entity_poly.type
_entity_poly.pdbx_seq_one_letter_code
_entity_poly.pdbx_strand_id
1 'polypeptide(L)'
;MLTKFLNNYGYMILGGAMIFGFSAFKSAEVYSGKKLNPVMVYFHGDVTDPAEVADESLWTTTPNEGSCNNVNQQACSQEVDELDLNSNDEINPSKIQLGATSTPQGYIPTRTGGTSTSLFKPINKGATP
;
A
#
# COMPACT_ATOMS: atom_id res chain seq x y z
N MET A 1 44.58 -25.78 39.66
CA MET A 1 43.53 -26.78 39.97
C MET A 1 42.20 -26.03 39.97
N LEU A 2 41.39 -26.07 38.91
CA LEU A 2 40.55 -27.21 38.50
C LEU A 2 39.72 -27.66 39.71
N THR A 3 38.48 -27.22 39.90
CA THR A 3 37.24 -27.69 39.25
C THR A 3 36.09 -27.07 40.09
N LYS A 4 34.87 -26.75 39.63
CA LYS A 4 33.85 -27.57 38.95
C LYS A 4 32.77 -26.62 38.39
N PHE A 5 32.46 -26.70 37.09
CA PHE A 5 31.24 -27.30 36.52
C PHE A 5 29.90 -26.62 36.86
N LEU A 6 29.43 -25.78 35.93
CA LEU A 6 28.07 -25.74 35.38
C LEU A 6 28.22 -25.19 33.96
N ASN A 7 28.53 -26.01 32.96
CA ASN A 7 27.61 -26.75 32.09
C ASN A 7 26.35 -25.97 31.66
N ASN A 8 26.44 -25.45 30.44
CA ASN A 8 25.43 -25.43 29.37
C ASN A 8 24.04 -24.87 29.70
N TYR A 9 23.68 -23.75 29.08
CA TYR A 9 22.44 -23.56 28.30
C TYR A 9 22.36 -22.09 27.85
N GLY A 10 22.09 -21.87 26.56
CA GLY A 10 21.37 -20.66 26.13
C GLY A 10 22.18 -19.58 25.43
N TYR A 11 22.75 -19.90 24.27
CA TYR A 11 22.64 -18.96 23.15
C TYR A 11 21.13 -18.75 22.91
N MET A 12 20.56 -17.61 23.31
CA MET A 12 19.28 -17.15 22.77
C MET A 12 19.00 -15.68 23.09
N ILE A 13 18.85 -14.91 22.00
CA ILE A 13 18.08 -13.66 21.89
C ILE A 13 18.74 -12.38 22.43
N LEU A 14 19.81 -11.96 21.78
CA LEU A 14 20.01 -10.53 21.46
C LEU A 14 19.13 -10.20 20.25
N GLY A 15 17.84 -9.98 20.49
CA GLY A 15 16.86 -9.78 19.43
C GLY A 15 15.44 -9.56 19.95
N GLY A 16 15.29 -8.88 21.08
CA GLY A 16 13.99 -8.44 21.59
C GLY A 16 13.68 -7.06 21.05
N ALA A 17 12.95 -7.01 19.94
CA ALA A 17 12.60 -5.82 19.20
C ALA A 17 11.99 -4.72 20.10
N MET A 18 12.60 -3.53 20.08
CA MET A 18 11.90 -2.30 20.43
C MET A 18 10.92 -1.99 19.30
N ILE A 19 9.69 -2.52 19.36
CA ILE A 19 8.59 -2.00 18.53
C ILE A 19 7.80 -1.02 19.40
N PHE A 20 8.33 0.18 19.54
CA PHE A 20 7.57 1.35 19.95
C PHE A 20 7.09 2.09 18.71
N GLY A 21 5.79 2.38 18.67
CA GLY A 21 5.18 3.39 17.80
C GLY A 21 5.05 2.94 16.34
N PHE A 22 3.90 3.00 15.67
CA PHE A 22 2.82 3.98 15.77
C PHE A 22 1.51 3.33 15.29
N SER A 23 0.64 2.92 16.20
CA SER A 23 -0.79 2.72 15.88
C SER A 23 -1.55 4.05 15.95
N ALA A 24 -0.98 5.10 15.34
CA ALA A 24 -1.55 6.44 15.37
C ALA A 24 -1.20 7.21 14.09
N PHE A 25 -1.75 6.77 12.96
CA PHE A 25 -1.94 7.67 11.83
C PHE A 25 -3.41 7.67 11.44
N LYS A 26 -4.21 8.24 12.35
CA LYS A 26 -5.53 8.77 12.07
C LYS A 26 -5.66 10.10 12.81
N SER A 27 -4.75 11.06 12.56
CA SER A 27 -4.84 12.45 13.07
C SER A 27 -3.71 13.40 12.64
N ALA A 28 -2.72 13.01 11.83
CA ALA A 28 -1.71 13.98 11.37
C ALA A 28 -2.24 14.94 10.28
N GLU A 29 -3.34 14.59 9.61
CA GLU A 29 -3.80 15.29 8.41
C GLU A 29 -4.91 16.31 8.71
N VAL A 30 -5.60 16.17 9.85
CA VAL A 30 -6.58 17.16 10.35
C VAL A 30 -5.90 18.49 10.73
N TYR A 31 -4.60 18.47 11.06
CA TYR A 31 -3.85 19.69 11.40
C TYR A 31 -3.44 20.56 10.18
N SER A 32 -3.65 20.07 8.95
CA SER A 32 -3.34 20.82 7.71
C SER A 32 -4.49 21.72 7.23
N GLY A 33 -5.69 21.63 7.82
CA GLY A 33 -6.87 22.37 7.34
C GLY A 33 -7.38 21.92 5.95
N LYS A 34 -6.78 20.91 5.32
CA LYS A 34 -7.32 20.25 4.14
C LYS A 34 -8.47 19.35 4.58
N LYS A 35 -9.67 19.64 4.08
CA LYS A 35 -10.79 18.69 4.14
C LYS A 35 -10.44 17.56 3.17
N LEU A 36 -9.84 16.49 3.68
CA LEU A 36 -9.67 15.28 2.90
C LEU A 36 -11.06 14.67 2.69
N ASN A 37 -11.45 14.46 1.44
CA ASN A 37 -12.65 13.68 1.10
C ASN A 37 -12.16 12.36 0.49
N PRO A 38 -11.84 11.36 1.32
CA PRO A 38 -11.28 10.12 0.83
C PRO A 38 -12.31 9.36 -0.01
N VAL A 39 -11.89 8.89 -1.18
CA VAL A 39 -12.65 8.06 -2.11
C VAL A 39 -11.82 6.83 -2.43
N MET A 40 -12.47 5.66 -2.49
CA MET A 40 -11.83 4.43 -2.93
C MET A 40 -11.86 4.33 -4.45
N VAL A 41 -10.70 4.07 -5.04
CA VAL A 41 -10.57 3.63 -6.43
C VAL A 41 -10.16 2.17 -6.49
N TYR A 42 -10.60 1.48 -7.53
CA TYR A 42 -10.42 0.06 -7.76
C TYR A 42 -9.73 -0.15 -9.09
N PHE A 43 -8.82 -1.12 -9.12
CA PHE A 43 -8.10 -1.52 -10.32
C PHE A 43 -8.94 -2.46 -11.18
N HIS A 44 -8.97 -2.21 -12.49
CA HIS A 44 -9.76 -2.96 -13.48
C HIS A 44 -8.93 -3.62 -14.60
N GLY A 45 -7.61 -3.49 -14.57
CA GLY A 45 -6.71 -4.12 -15.56
C GLY A 45 -6.20 -5.51 -15.18
N ASP A 46 -5.22 -5.98 -15.95
CA ASP A 46 -4.45 -7.20 -15.70
C ASP A 46 -3.36 -6.94 -14.64
N VAL A 47 -3.47 -7.64 -13.52
CA VAL A 47 -2.52 -7.57 -12.39
C VAL A 47 -1.14 -8.16 -12.70
N THR A 48 -1.01 -8.86 -13.83
CA THR A 48 0.26 -9.42 -14.34
C THR A 48 0.93 -8.51 -15.36
N ASP A 49 0.26 -7.45 -15.82
CA ASP A 49 0.83 -6.43 -16.70
C ASP A 49 1.23 -5.17 -15.90
N PRO A 50 2.54 -4.85 -15.81
CA PRO A 50 2.99 -3.65 -15.11
C PRO A 50 2.55 -2.34 -15.77
N ALA A 51 2.31 -2.32 -17.09
CA ALA A 51 1.85 -1.13 -17.79
C ALA A 51 0.41 -0.82 -17.41
N GLU A 52 -0.44 -1.85 -17.29
CA GLU A 52 -1.82 -1.68 -16.85
C GLU A 52 -1.91 -1.26 -15.38
N VAL A 53 -1.13 -1.88 -14.48
CA VAL A 53 -1.11 -1.47 -13.07
C VAL A 53 -0.66 -0.01 -12.88
N ALA A 54 0.20 0.48 -13.78
CA ALA A 54 0.66 1.87 -13.79
C ALA A 54 -0.26 2.85 -14.54
N ASP A 55 -1.30 2.37 -15.23
CA ASP A 55 -2.21 3.22 -16.00
C ASP A 55 -3.31 3.76 -15.09
N GLU A 56 -3.27 5.07 -14.80
CA GLU A 56 -4.25 5.74 -13.94
C GLU A 56 -5.71 5.62 -14.41
N SER A 57 -5.94 5.43 -15.72
CA SER A 57 -7.29 5.27 -16.28
C SER A 57 -7.95 3.93 -15.89
N LEU A 58 -7.14 2.94 -15.50
CA LEU A 58 -7.62 1.64 -15.01
C LEU A 58 -7.93 1.65 -13.51
N TRP A 59 -7.79 2.80 -12.84
CA TRP A 59 -8.13 3.00 -11.44
C TRP A 59 -9.32 3.95 -11.31
N THR A 60 -10.51 3.38 -11.10
CA THR A 60 -11.77 4.15 -11.07
C THR A 60 -12.53 3.95 -9.76
N THR A 61 -13.47 4.84 -9.45
CA THR A 61 -14.33 4.72 -8.26
C THR A 61 -15.34 3.57 -8.33
N THR A 62 -15.49 2.94 -9.50
CA THR A 62 -16.39 1.79 -9.69
C THR A 62 -15.80 0.57 -8.99
N PRO A 63 -16.52 -0.09 -8.06
CA PRO A 63 -16.03 -1.30 -7.41
C PRO A 63 -15.69 -2.41 -8.40
N ASN A 64 -14.58 -3.10 -8.18
CA ASN A 64 -14.28 -4.35 -8.89
C ASN A 64 -14.93 -5.54 -8.16
N GLU A 65 -15.02 -6.70 -8.83
CA GLU A 65 -15.61 -7.91 -8.23
C GLU A 65 -14.64 -8.66 -7.29
N GLY A 66 -13.43 -8.11 -7.08
CA GLY A 66 -12.37 -8.75 -6.30
C GLY A 66 -12.34 -8.33 -4.84
N SER A 67 -12.07 -9.28 -3.93
CA SER A 67 -11.81 -8.95 -2.52
C SER A 67 -10.37 -8.45 -2.34
N CYS A 68 -10.20 -7.19 -1.95
CA CYS A 68 -8.91 -6.66 -1.51
C CYS A 68 -8.63 -7.09 -0.06
N ASN A 69 -7.72 -8.05 0.13
CA ASN A 69 -7.47 -8.70 1.42
C ASN A 69 -6.16 -8.27 2.10
N ASN A 70 -5.56 -7.15 1.68
CA ASN A 70 -4.29 -6.61 2.18
C ASN A 70 -3.08 -7.56 2.03
N VAL A 71 -3.20 -8.57 1.18
CA VAL A 71 -2.04 -9.39 0.78
C VAL A 71 -1.35 -8.63 -0.34
N ASN A 72 -0.14 -8.13 -0.11
CA ASN A 72 0.61 -7.28 -1.05
C ASN A 72 1.22 -8.09 -2.21
N GLN A 73 0.36 -8.72 -3.01
CA GLN A 73 0.74 -9.55 -4.14
C GLN A 73 0.25 -8.98 -5.47
N GLN A 74 -0.97 -8.47 -5.53
CA GLN A 74 -1.59 -7.97 -6.76
C GLN A 74 -2.37 -6.67 -6.51
N ALA A 75 -2.41 -5.79 -7.51
CA ALA A 75 -3.20 -4.57 -7.50
C ALA A 75 -4.68 -4.86 -7.23
N CYS A 76 -5.35 -3.98 -6.47
CA CYS A 76 -6.76 -4.16 -6.13
C CYS A 76 -7.51 -2.84 -5.89
N SER A 77 -7.15 -2.07 -4.86
CA SER A 77 -7.78 -0.77 -4.59
C SER A 77 -6.84 0.20 -3.88
N GLN A 78 -7.17 1.48 -3.89
CA GLN A 78 -6.40 2.57 -3.29
C GLN A 78 -7.36 3.63 -2.76
N GLU A 79 -7.12 4.14 -1.55
CA GLU A 79 -7.81 5.33 -1.04
C GLU A 79 -7.07 6.58 -1.57
N VAL A 80 -7.79 7.47 -2.25
CA VAL A 80 -7.27 8.75 -2.74
C VAL A 80 -8.15 9.90 -2.25
N ASP A 81 -7.69 11.14 -2.39
CA ASP A 81 -8.57 12.29 -2.20
C ASP A 81 -9.42 12.52 -3.47
N GLU A 82 -10.67 12.96 -3.33
CA GLU A 82 -11.52 13.30 -4.47
C GLU A 82 -10.86 14.31 -5.43
N LEU A 83 -10.03 15.23 -4.92
CA LEU A 83 -9.29 16.21 -5.74
C LEU A 83 -8.14 15.59 -6.55
N ASP A 84 -7.80 14.33 -6.29
CA ASP A 84 -6.82 13.56 -7.05
C ASP A 84 -7.45 12.84 -8.25
N LEU A 85 -8.78 12.93 -8.43
CA LEU A 85 -9.50 12.35 -9.56
C LEU A 85 -9.66 13.35 -10.71
N ASN A 86 -9.86 12.82 -11.92
CA ASN A 86 -10.25 13.59 -13.09
C ASN A 86 -11.79 13.59 -13.25
N SER A 87 -12.31 14.19 -14.33
CA SER A 87 -13.77 14.27 -14.57
C SER A 87 -14.45 12.94 -14.89
N ASN A 88 -13.68 11.86 -15.11
CA ASN A 88 -14.16 10.51 -15.39
C ASN A 88 -14.10 9.61 -14.14
N ASP A 89 -13.83 10.18 -12.96
CA ASP A 89 -13.61 9.44 -11.72
C ASP A 89 -12.42 8.45 -11.77
N GLU A 90 -11.46 8.73 -12.65
CA GLU A 90 -10.16 8.04 -12.72
C GLU A 90 -9.09 8.84 -11.96
N ILE A 91 -7.99 8.20 -11.59
CA ILE A 91 -6.85 8.92 -11.02
C ILE A 91 -6.34 9.95 -12.04
N ASN A 92 -6.08 11.18 -11.59
CA ASN A 92 -5.46 12.22 -12.42
C ASN A 92 -3.92 12.07 -12.39
N PRO A 93 -3.25 11.79 -13.53
CA PRO A 93 -1.79 11.58 -13.58
C PRO A 93 -0.96 12.78 -13.12
N SER A 94 -1.50 14.00 -13.19
CA SER A 94 -0.83 15.21 -12.68
C SER A 94 -0.86 15.33 -11.14
N LYS A 95 -1.80 14.64 -10.49
CA LYS A 95 -1.98 14.60 -9.05
C LYS A 95 -1.26 13.41 -8.44
N ILE A 96 -1.49 12.23 -8.98
CA ILE A 96 -0.82 11.00 -8.58
C ILE A 96 -0.33 10.34 -9.86
N GLN A 97 0.99 10.23 -9.99
CA GLN A 97 1.59 9.43 -11.05
C GLN A 97 1.88 8.04 -10.52
N LEU A 98 1.36 7.02 -11.18
CA LEU A 98 1.52 5.63 -10.82
C LEU A 98 2.75 5.00 -11.47
N GLY A 99 3.15 3.88 -10.89
CA GLY A 99 4.11 2.93 -11.41
C GLY A 99 3.79 1.57 -10.80
N ALA A 100 4.46 0.53 -11.27
CA ALA A 100 4.24 -0.83 -10.82
C ALA A 100 5.48 -1.40 -10.13
N THR A 101 5.28 -2.06 -8.99
CA THR A 101 6.31 -2.86 -8.33
C THR A 101 5.97 -4.33 -8.45
N SER A 102 6.93 -5.12 -8.94
CA SER A 102 6.78 -6.57 -9.11
C SER A 102 6.72 -7.28 -7.76
N THR A 103 5.85 -8.28 -7.70
CA THR A 103 5.75 -9.27 -6.63
C THR A 103 5.86 -10.67 -7.24
N PRO A 104 5.98 -11.74 -6.44
CA PRO A 104 5.98 -13.12 -6.96
C PRO A 104 4.72 -13.54 -7.72
N GLN A 105 3.61 -12.79 -7.62
CA GLN A 105 2.30 -13.17 -8.15
C GLN A 105 1.71 -12.13 -9.12
N GLY A 106 2.44 -11.06 -9.42
CA GLY A 106 1.96 -9.97 -10.28
C GLY A 106 2.60 -8.65 -9.90
N TYR A 107 1.82 -7.57 -9.96
CA TYR A 107 2.28 -6.22 -9.67
C TYR A 107 1.35 -5.50 -8.71
N ILE A 108 1.92 -4.63 -7.90
CA ILE A 108 1.19 -3.69 -7.02
C ILE A 108 1.50 -2.26 -7.45
N PRO A 109 0.54 -1.32 -7.31
CA PRO A 109 0.78 0.07 -7.65
C PRO A 109 1.78 0.69 -6.67
N THR A 110 2.53 1.65 -7.17
CA THR A 110 3.41 2.52 -6.41
C THR A 110 3.27 3.93 -6.94
N ARG A 111 3.47 4.91 -6.07
CA ARG A 111 3.48 6.30 -6.49
C ARG A 111 4.88 6.70 -6.92
N THR A 112 5.01 7.17 -8.15
CA THR A 112 6.28 7.62 -8.75
C THR A 112 6.39 9.14 -8.82
N GLY A 113 5.26 9.86 -8.72
CA GLY A 113 5.24 11.32 -8.83
C GLY A 113 3.87 11.96 -8.56
N GLY A 114 3.67 13.14 -9.15
CA GLY A 114 2.46 13.94 -9.02
C GLY A 114 2.45 14.91 -7.83
N THR A 115 1.56 15.89 -7.88
CA THR A 115 1.49 17.01 -6.91
C THR A 115 0.71 16.72 -5.63
N SER A 116 0.00 15.60 -5.54
CA SER A 116 -0.86 15.29 -4.40
C SER A 116 -0.06 15.12 -3.11
N THR A 117 -0.62 15.54 -1.99
CA THR A 117 -0.05 15.29 -0.66
C THR A 117 -0.76 14.15 0.05
N SER A 118 -1.75 13.51 -0.60
CA SER A 118 -2.47 12.39 -0.03
C SER A 118 -1.54 11.21 0.21
N LEU A 119 -1.81 10.50 1.31
CA LEU A 119 -1.03 9.34 1.70
C LEU A 119 -1.30 8.18 0.75
N PHE A 120 -0.26 7.69 0.08
CA PHE A 120 -0.41 6.60 -0.88
C PHE A 120 -0.25 5.23 -0.20
N LYS A 121 -1.38 4.65 0.21
CA LYS A 121 -1.46 3.30 0.81
C LYS A 121 -2.42 2.37 0.04
N PRO A 122 -1.91 1.58 -0.92
CA PRO A 122 -2.76 0.68 -1.68
C PRO A 122 -3.20 -0.52 -0.85
N ILE A 123 -4.46 -0.89 -0.99
CA ILE A 123 -5.07 -2.08 -0.42
C ILE A 123 -5.02 -3.16 -1.50
N ASN A 124 -3.92 -3.92 -1.50
CA ASN A 124 -3.66 -4.97 -2.48
C ASN A 124 -4.36 -6.30 -2.13
N LYS A 125 -4.37 -7.24 -3.08
CA LYS A 125 -4.96 -8.58 -2.90
C LYS A 125 -3.95 -9.71 -3.11
N GLY A 126 -4.28 -10.86 -2.54
CA GLY A 126 -3.59 -12.12 -2.76
C GLY A 126 -3.90 -12.69 -4.13
N ALA A 127 -3.02 -13.56 -4.62
CA ALA A 127 -3.32 -14.38 -5.79
C ALA A 127 -4.61 -15.18 -5.54
N THR A 128 -5.57 -15.09 -6.47
CA THR A 128 -6.68 -16.03 -6.52
C THR A 128 -6.13 -17.41 -6.89
N PRO A 129 -6.49 -18.48 -6.15
CA PRO A 129 -6.09 -19.85 -6.49
C PRO A 129 -6.54 -20.30 -7.88
#